data_AF-A0A925WX39-F1
#
_entry.id   AF-A0A925WX39-F1
#
_cell.length_a   1.000
_cell.length_b   1.000
_cell.length_c   1.000
_cell.angle_alpha   90.00
_cell.angle_beta   90.00
_cell.angle_gamma   90.00
#
_symmetry.space_group_name_H-M   'P 1'
#
loop_
_entity.id
_entity.type
_entity.pdbx_description
1 polymer ?
#
loop_
_entity_poly.entity_id
_entity_poly.type
_entity_poly.pdbx_seq_one_letter_code
_entity_poly.pdbx_strand_id
1 'polypeptide(L)'
;MDRISLYWKNATAEAVGDKHGVSERDLDDIAPRIKKLHEQMVIDRKAGKLRFRDLPYDEDMLESVKKEVEHFRDRCEVLIVLGIGGSALGNIALQSALNPYTYNLMNERQRAGPQLFVLDNVDPDVLKSVI
;
A
#
# COMPACT_ATOMS: atom_id res chain seq x y z
N MET A 1 10.59 -9.23 -14.11
CA MET A 1 10.01 -8.72 -12.86
C MET A 1 10.84 -9.26 -11.72
N ASP A 2 11.46 -8.37 -10.95
CA ASP A 2 12.17 -8.78 -9.74
C ASP A 2 11.14 -9.31 -8.72
N ARG A 3 11.40 -10.51 -8.21
CA ARG A 3 10.55 -11.11 -7.18
C ARG A 3 10.90 -10.51 -5.83
N ILE A 4 9.88 -10.09 -5.09
CA ILE A 4 10.03 -9.76 -3.67
C ILE A 4 10.61 -11.00 -2.97
N SER A 5 11.76 -10.82 -2.33
CA SER A 5 12.47 -11.86 -1.61
C SER A 5 12.50 -11.53 -0.13
N LEU A 6 12.16 -12.50 0.72
CA LEU A 6 12.19 -12.35 2.17
C LEU A 6 13.47 -12.98 2.72
N TYR A 7 14.37 -12.14 3.23
CA TYR A 7 15.54 -12.59 3.97
C TYR A 7 15.30 -12.43 5.47
N TRP A 8 15.10 -13.56 6.16
CA TRP A 8 14.71 -13.58 7.58
C TRP A 8 15.80 -14.14 8.51
N LYS A 9 16.97 -14.54 7.97
CA LYS A 9 18.04 -15.18 8.75
C LYS A 9 18.57 -14.31 9.90
N ASN A 10 18.54 -12.98 9.76
CA ASN A 10 18.99 -12.08 10.83
C ASN A 10 18.09 -12.11 12.08
N ALA A 11 16.92 -12.76 12.01
CA ALA A 11 16.02 -12.95 13.14
C ALA A 11 16.18 -14.32 13.82
N THR A 12 17.06 -15.21 13.33
CA THR A 12 17.18 -16.58 13.84
C THR A 12 18.15 -16.70 15.02
N ALA A 13 17.99 -17.76 15.79
CA ALA A 13 18.91 -18.12 16.87
C ALA A 13 20.37 -18.26 16.38
N GLU A 14 20.58 -18.74 15.15
CA GLU A 14 21.90 -18.82 14.52
C GLU A 14 22.58 -17.44 14.41
N ALA A 15 21.81 -16.37 14.15
CA ALA A 15 22.36 -15.03 13.95
C ALA A 15 22.50 -14.21 15.24
N VAL A 16 21.56 -14.35 16.19
CA VAL A 16 21.48 -13.49 17.39
C VAL A 16 21.51 -14.24 18.73
N GLY A 17 21.74 -15.56 18.69
CA GLY A 17 21.84 -16.45 19.84
C GLY A 17 20.50 -17.01 20.33
N ASP A 18 20.55 -18.20 20.94
CA ASP A 18 19.37 -19.00 21.36
C ASP A 18 18.39 -18.27 22.28
N LYS A 19 18.87 -17.30 23.06
CA LYS A 19 18.05 -16.53 24.00
C LYS A 19 17.16 -15.47 23.30
N HIS A 20 17.58 -14.98 22.14
CA HIS A 20 17.00 -13.78 21.50
C HIS A 20 16.49 -14.01 20.08
N GLY A 21 16.96 -15.07 19.41
CA GLY A 21 16.56 -15.39 18.05
C GLY A 21 15.49 -16.47 17.97
N VAL A 22 14.80 -16.52 16.83
CA VAL A 22 13.81 -17.55 16.52
C VAL A 22 14.52 -18.86 16.16
N SER A 23 14.22 -19.94 16.86
CA SER A 23 14.73 -21.28 16.56
C SER A 23 13.83 -22.02 15.56
N GLU A 24 14.35 -23.09 14.94
CA GLU A 24 13.50 -23.98 14.11
C GLU A 24 12.34 -24.57 14.93
N ARG A 25 12.59 -24.91 16.19
CA ARG A 25 11.57 -25.42 17.11
C ARG A 25 10.44 -24.41 17.32
N ASP A 26 10.75 -23.11 17.47
CA ASP A 26 9.71 -22.09 17.63
C ASP A 26 8.79 -22.01 16.40
N LEU A 27 9.36 -22.18 15.21
CA LEU A 27 8.61 -22.22 13.95
C LEU A 27 7.76 -23.49 13.85
N ASP A 28 8.32 -24.65 14.21
CA ASP A 28 7.60 -25.92 14.21
C ASP A 28 6.44 -25.91 15.22
N ASP A 29 6.65 -25.37 16.42
CA ASP A 29 5.66 -25.29 17.49
C ASP A 29 4.46 -24.40 17.09
N ILE A 30 4.68 -23.32 16.32
CA ILE A 30 3.59 -22.45 15.84
C ILE A 30 2.96 -22.92 14.52
N ALA A 31 3.63 -23.75 13.73
CA ALA A 31 3.18 -24.17 12.40
C ALA A 31 1.74 -24.74 12.38
N PRO A 32 1.30 -25.61 13.34
CA PRO A 32 -0.08 -26.09 13.36
C PRO A 32 -1.12 -24.97 13.53
N ARG A 33 -0.81 -23.96 14.36
CA ARG A 33 -1.69 -22.80 14.55
C ARG A 33 -1.75 -21.93 13.31
N ILE A 34 -0.62 -21.69 12.65
CA ILE A 34 -0.56 -20.94 11.39
C ILE A 34 -1.38 -21.63 10.31
N LYS A 35 -1.28 -22.96 10.18
CA LYS A 35 -2.08 -23.75 9.24
C LYS A 35 -3.57 -23.55 9.46
N LYS A 36 -4.04 -23.68 10.71
CA LYS A 36 -5.45 -23.45 11.06
C LYS A 36 -5.92 -22.03 10.74
N LEU A 37 -5.11 -21.01 11.06
CA LEU A 37 -5.43 -19.62 10.74
C LEU A 37 -5.46 -19.38 9.23
N HIS A 38 -4.55 -19.98 8.47
CA HIS A 38 -4.54 -19.89 7.02
C HIS A 38 -5.80 -20.50 6.40
N GLU A 39 -6.20 -21.69 6.84
CA GLU A 39 -7.45 -22.34 6.42
C GLU A 39 -8.66 -21.45 6.72
N GLN A 40 -8.71 -20.83 7.91
CA GLN A 40 -9.77 -19.89 8.27
C GLN A 40 -9.78 -18.65 7.37
N MET A 41 -8.61 -18.06 7.07
CA MET A 41 -8.51 -16.93 6.15
C MET A 41 -8.95 -17.28 4.72
N VAL A 42 -8.72 -18.52 4.27
CA VAL A 42 -9.23 -19.00 2.97
C VAL A 42 -10.75 -19.09 2.99
N ILE A 43 -11.33 -19.62 4.07
CA ILE A 43 -12.80 -19.68 4.26
C ILE A 43 -13.38 -18.26 4.29
N ASP A 44 -12.79 -17.35 5.05
CA ASP A 44 -13.27 -15.97 5.19
C ASP A 44 -13.12 -15.16 3.90
N ARG A 45 -12.08 -15.40 3.09
CA ARG A 45 -11.96 -14.85 1.73
C ARG A 45 -13.13 -15.34 0.86
N LYS A 46 -13.38 -16.66 0.81
CA LYS A 46 -14.50 -17.23 0.03
C LYS A 46 -15.86 -16.72 0.49
N ALA A 47 -16.00 -16.43 1.78
CA ALA A 47 -17.20 -15.83 2.37
C ALA A 47 -17.29 -14.30 2.19
N GLY A 48 -16.35 -13.67 1.47
CA GLY A 48 -16.37 -12.24 1.17
C GLY A 48 -15.96 -11.32 2.34
N LYS A 49 -15.45 -11.86 3.45
CA LYS A 49 -15.05 -11.05 4.63
C LYS A 49 -13.68 -10.40 4.48
N LEU A 50 -12.83 -10.91 3.58
CA LEU A 50 -11.47 -10.42 3.33
C LEU A 50 -11.31 -9.89 1.91
N ARG A 51 -12.22 -9.00 1.48
CA ARG A 51 -12.28 -8.48 0.09
C ARG A 51 -10.96 -7.90 -0.42
N PHE A 52 -10.12 -7.34 0.44
CA PHE A 52 -8.81 -6.81 0.06
C PHE A 52 -7.89 -7.87 -0.58
N ARG A 53 -8.10 -9.17 -0.30
CA ARG A 53 -7.33 -10.27 -0.91
C ARG A 53 -7.73 -10.53 -2.36
N ASP A 54 -8.89 -10.05 -2.78
CA ASP A 54 -9.39 -10.16 -4.15
C ASP A 54 -9.17 -8.88 -4.96
N LEU A 55 -8.80 -7.78 -4.30
CA LEU A 55 -8.58 -6.48 -4.94
C LEU A 55 -7.63 -6.51 -6.15
N PRO A 56 -6.50 -7.26 -6.16
CA PRO A 56 -5.63 -7.32 -7.33
C PRO A 56 -6.26 -7.99 -8.57
N TYR A 57 -7.41 -8.65 -8.39
CA TYR A 57 -8.13 -9.38 -9.43
C TYR A 57 -9.49 -8.76 -9.74
N ASP A 58 -9.81 -7.60 -9.15
CA ASP A 58 -11.07 -6.88 -9.37
C ASP A 58 -10.95 -6.03 -10.64
N GLU A 59 -11.13 -6.68 -11.79
CA GLU A 59 -11.03 -6.05 -13.11
C GLU A 59 -12.09 -4.95 -13.31
N ASP A 60 -13.31 -5.15 -12.81
CA ASP A 60 -14.38 -4.17 -12.89
C ASP A 60 -14.03 -2.87 -12.15
N MET A 61 -13.47 -2.99 -10.94
CA MET A 61 -12.98 -1.83 -10.19
C MET A 61 -11.84 -1.13 -10.92
N LEU A 62 -10.88 -1.89 -11.46
CA LEU A 62 -9.77 -1.34 -12.23
C LEU A 62 -10.25 -0.56 -13.45
N GLU A 63 -11.17 -1.12 -14.24
CA GLU A 63 -11.71 -0.47 -15.43
C GLU A 63 -12.54 0.77 -15.08
N SER A 64 -13.31 0.72 -13.99
CA SER A 64 -14.02 1.89 -13.46
C SER A 64 -13.05 3.03 -13.10
N VAL A 65 -11.95 2.74 -12.41
CA VAL A 65 -10.93 3.74 -12.07
C VAL A 65 -10.25 4.28 -13.32
N LYS A 66 -9.88 3.42 -14.28
CA LYS A 66 -9.26 3.87 -15.55
C LYS A 66 -10.17 4.83 -16.32
N LYS A 67 -11.47 4.57 -16.34
CA LYS A 67 -12.45 5.45 -16.99
C LYS A 67 -12.47 6.84 -16.37
N GLU A 68 -12.44 6.93 -15.03
CA GLU A 68 -12.34 8.22 -14.35
C GLU A 68 -11.01 8.92 -14.62
N VAL A 69 -9.89 8.16 -14.63
CA VAL A 69 -8.58 8.70 -15.00
C VAL A 69 -8.60 9.29 -16.40
N GLU A 70 -9.18 8.61 -17.39
CA GLU A 70 -9.32 9.13 -18.75
C GLU A 70 -10.21 10.37 -18.81
N HIS A 71 -11.31 10.38 -18.04
CA HIS A 71 -12.21 11.53 -17.98
C HIS A 71 -11.53 12.80 -17.45
N PHE A 72 -10.60 12.67 -16.49
CA PHE A 72 -9.93 13.79 -15.85
C PHE A 72 -8.53 14.09 -16.38
N ARG A 73 -7.91 13.21 -17.17
CA ARG A 73 -6.51 13.31 -17.62
C ARG A 73 -6.15 14.69 -18.18
N ASP A 74 -7.00 15.24 -19.04
CA ASP A 74 -6.75 16.53 -19.70
C ASP A 74 -7.51 17.69 -19.04
N ARG A 75 -8.13 17.44 -17.87
CA ARG A 75 -9.02 18.38 -17.17
C ARG A 75 -8.64 18.65 -15.73
N CYS A 76 -7.63 17.95 -15.22
CA CYS A 76 -7.17 18.03 -13.84
C CYS A 76 -5.66 18.25 -13.85
N GLU A 77 -5.24 19.47 -13.52
CA GLU A 77 -3.83 19.80 -13.31
C GLU A 77 -3.39 19.43 -11.88
N VAL A 78 -4.30 19.56 -10.91
CA VAL A 78 -4.06 19.30 -9.48
C VAL A 78 -5.15 18.40 -8.92
N LEU A 79 -4.73 17.28 -8.32
CA LEU A 79 -5.58 16.38 -7.56
C LEU A 79 -5.31 16.56 -6.06
N ILE A 80 -6.35 16.90 -5.31
CA ILE A 80 -6.31 17.04 -3.85
C ILE A 80 -7.12 15.90 -3.22
N VAL A 81 -6.45 15.06 -2.43
CA VAL A 81 -7.08 14.00 -1.66
C VAL A 81 -7.31 14.49 -0.23
N LEU A 82 -8.58 14.53 0.18
CA LEU A 82 -8.98 14.81 1.56
C LEU A 82 -9.29 13.49 2.26
N GLY A 83 -8.42 13.05 3.15
CA GLY A 83 -8.57 11.75 3.81
C GLY A 83 -7.58 11.57 4.94
N ILE A 84 -7.83 10.67 5.89
CA ILE A 84 -6.95 10.43 7.04
C ILE A 84 -6.76 8.93 7.26
N GLY A 85 -5.60 8.53 7.76
CA GLY A 85 -5.28 7.14 8.03
C GLY A 85 -5.36 6.30 6.75
N GLY A 86 -6.24 5.29 6.72
CA GLY A 86 -6.36 4.37 5.59
C GLY A 86 -6.73 5.06 4.26
N SER A 87 -7.46 6.17 4.29
CA SER A 87 -7.84 6.92 3.07
C SER A 87 -6.80 7.95 2.62
N ALA A 88 -5.66 8.07 3.30
CA ALA A 88 -4.55 8.95 2.93
C ALA A 88 -3.23 8.22 2.75
N LEU A 89 -2.84 7.36 3.70
CA LEU A 89 -1.52 6.74 3.75
C LEU A 89 -1.22 5.87 2.52
N GLY A 90 -2.25 5.23 1.94
CA GLY A 90 -2.10 4.48 0.68
C GLY A 90 -1.68 5.38 -0.48
N ASN A 91 -2.31 6.56 -0.60
CA ASN A 91 -1.98 7.54 -1.64
C ASN A 91 -0.55 8.08 -1.45
N ILE A 92 -0.19 8.44 -0.22
CA ILE A 92 1.15 8.95 0.13
C ILE A 92 2.22 7.88 -0.16
N ALA A 93 1.98 6.63 0.20
CA ALA A 93 2.91 5.53 -0.01
C ALA A 93 3.13 5.25 -1.51
N LEU A 94 2.06 5.18 -2.31
CA LEU A 94 2.16 5.01 -3.76
C LEU A 94 2.92 6.16 -4.40
N GLN A 95 2.59 7.40 -4.05
CA GLN A 95 3.23 8.59 -4.58
C GLN A 95 4.73 8.62 -4.26
N SER A 96 5.10 8.33 -3.01
CA SER A 96 6.50 8.39 -2.57
C SER A 96 7.35 7.23 -3.10
N ALA A 97 6.74 6.06 -3.35
CA ALA A 97 7.44 4.88 -3.83
C ALA A 97 7.63 4.88 -5.36
N LEU A 98 6.67 5.42 -6.11
CA LEU A 98 6.63 5.32 -7.57
C LEU A 98 7.06 6.60 -8.29
N ASN A 99 7.09 7.74 -7.59
CA ASN A 99 7.47 9.03 -8.16
C ASN A 99 8.62 9.68 -7.36
N PRO A 100 9.43 10.54 -8.01
CA PRO A 100 10.48 11.27 -7.31
C PRO A 100 9.90 12.28 -6.32
N TYR A 101 10.66 12.62 -5.27
CA TYR A 101 10.27 13.63 -4.28
C TYR A 101 9.93 14.99 -4.91
N THR A 102 10.52 15.30 -6.07
CA THR A 102 10.29 16.54 -6.82
C THR A 102 9.14 16.44 -7.82
N TYR A 103 8.34 15.37 -7.80
CA TYR A 103 7.23 15.15 -8.76
C TYR A 103 6.31 16.37 -8.88
N ASN A 104 5.94 16.99 -7.75
CA ASN A 104 5.07 18.18 -7.78
C ASN A 104 5.72 19.42 -8.38
N LEU A 105 7.06 19.48 -8.44
CA LEU A 105 7.86 20.57 -9.00
C LEU A 105 8.18 20.38 -10.49
N MET A 106 7.87 19.21 -11.06
CA MET A 106 8.08 18.94 -12.49
C MET A 106 7.13 19.77 -13.34
N ASN A 107 7.54 20.16 -14.55
CA ASN A 107 6.57 20.71 -15.50
C ASN A 107 5.59 19.62 -15.99
N GLU A 108 4.45 20.04 -16.53
CA GLU A 108 3.39 19.13 -17.01
C GLU A 108 3.90 18.10 -18.01
N ARG A 109 4.79 18.49 -18.92
CA ARG A 109 5.31 17.60 -19.99
C ARG A 109 6.15 16.44 -19.45
N GLN A 110 6.74 16.60 -18.27
CA GLN A 110 7.56 15.58 -17.62
C GLN A 110 6.75 14.69 -16.67
N ARG A 111 5.51 15.07 -16.38
CA ARG A 111 4.67 14.42 -15.38
C ARG A 111 3.69 13.45 -16.03
N ALA A 112 3.48 12.29 -15.41
CA ALA A 112 2.56 11.28 -15.92
C ALA A 112 1.08 11.55 -15.60
N GLY A 113 0.79 12.53 -14.74
CA GLY A 113 -0.54 12.88 -14.27
C GLY A 113 -0.55 14.24 -13.56
N PRO A 114 -1.59 14.58 -12.77
CA PRO A 114 -1.68 15.86 -12.08
C PRO A 114 -0.63 16.00 -10.96
N GLN A 115 -0.48 17.21 -10.42
CA GLN A 115 0.09 17.37 -9.07
C GLN A 115 -0.80 16.65 -8.06
N LEU A 116 -0.20 16.02 -7.06
CA LEU A 116 -0.93 15.30 -6.02
C LEU A 116 -0.64 15.92 -4.66
N PHE A 117 -1.69 16.39 -3.99
CA PHE A 117 -1.65 16.78 -2.59
C PHE A 117 -2.58 15.88 -1.79
N VAL A 118 -2.09 15.37 -0.67
CA VAL A 118 -2.90 14.60 0.29
C VAL A 118 -2.97 15.41 1.57
N LEU A 119 -4.16 15.86 1.93
CA LEU A 119 -4.41 16.64 3.14
C LEU A 119 -5.01 15.69 4.18
N ASP A 120 -4.14 15.21 5.07
CA ASP A 120 -4.46 14.19 6.09
C ASP A 120 -4.52 14.72 7.52
N ASN A 121 -4.47 16.04 7.65
CA ASN A 121 -4.63 16.76 8.90
C ASN A 121 -5.57 17.96 8.71
N VAL A 122 -6.22 18.38 9.79
CA VAL A 122 -7.11 19.56 9.84
C VAL A 122 -6.39 20.85 10.21
N ASP A 123 -5.05 20.85 10.12
CA ASP A 123 -4.23 22.01 10.40
C ASP A 123 -4.49 23.11 9.34
N PRO A 124 -5.01 24.28 9.73
CA PRO A 124 -5.32 25.35 8.80
C PRO A 124 -4.10 25.89 8.06
N ASP A 125 -2.90 25.78 8.62
CA ASP A 125 -1.69 26.28 7.96
C ASP A 125 -1.21 25.30 6.87
N VAL A 126 -1.39 23.99 7.08
CA VAL A 126 -1.18 22.99 6.03
C VAL A 126 -2.18 23.19 4.89
N LEU A 127 -3.46 23.39 5.22
CA LEU A 127 -4.49 23.64 4.22
C LEU A 127 -4.14 24.88 3.37
N LYS A 128 -3.85 26.02 4.00
CA LYS A 128 -3.47 27.27 3.30
C LYS A 128 -2.20 27.16 2.45
N SER A 129 -1.33 26.20 2.75
CA SER A 129 -0.12 25.99 1.94
C SER A 129 -0.40 25.30 0.60
N VAL A 130 -1.60 24.72 0.44
CA VAL A 130 -2.03 23.97 -0.74
C VAL A 130 -3.24 24.62 -1.43
N ILE A 131 -4.22 25.12 -0.66
CA ILE A 131 -5.47 25.75 -1.13
C ILE A 131 -5.59 27.22 -0.74
#